data_AF-A0A6P2NKG4-F1
#
_entry.id   AF-A0A6P2NKG4-F1
#
_cell.length_a   1.000
_cell.length_b   1.000
_cell.length_c   1.000
_cell.angle_alpha   90.00
_cell.angle_beta   90.00
_cell.angle_gamma   90.00
#
_symmetry.space_group_name_H-M   'P 1'
#
loop_
_entity.id
_entity.type
_entity.pdbx_description
1 polymer ?
#
loop_
_entity_poly.entity_id
_entity_poly.type
_entity_poly.pdbx_seq_one_letter_code
_entity_poly.pdbx_strand_id
1 'polypeptide(L)'
;MAKWQGGVVRYAKSKAAIPLLFKHVDQEELAEGRPYQFTTTWWEMVDGKINGEYEMMSQGAIVYSMTYTNARTGKKTDFAWAQDVDASEKTGCRW
;
A
#
# COMPACT_ATOMS: atom_id res chain seq x y z
N MET A 1 -23.52 9.37 1.08
CA MET A 1 -22.60 9.21 2.23
C MET A 1 -21.21 8.93 1.67
N ALA A 2 -20.19 9.67 2.06
CA ALA A 2 -18.82 9.40 1.61
C ALA A 2 -18.35 8.09 2.27
N LYS A 3 -18.06 7.07 1.45
CA LYS A 3 -17.47 5.82 1.93
C LYS A 3 -15.99 6.09 2.20
N TRP A 4 -15.58 6.12 3.47
CA TRP A 4 -14.16 6.21 3.80
C TRP A 4 -13.44 5.00 3.20
N GLN A 5 -12.38 5.27 2.44
CA GLN A 5 -11.47 4.27 1.90
C GLN A 5 -10.06 4.64 2.36
N GLY A 6 -9.38 3.69 2.98
CA GLY A 6 -8.07 3.90 3.57
C GLY A 6 -7.53 2.61 4.16
N GLY A 7 -6.35 2.70 4.75
CA GLY A 7 -5.66 1.58 5.35
C GLY A 7 -4.67 2.05 6.40
N VAL A 8 -3.79 1.15 6.82
CA VAL A 8 -2.68 1.49 7.71
C VAL A 8 -1.42 0.76 7.28
N VAL A 9 -0.27 1.38 7.49
CA VAL A 9 1.04 0.72 7.38
C VAL A 9 1.68 0.66 8.75
N ARG A 10 2.38 -0.42 9.06
CA ARG A 10 3.16 -0.54 10.29
C ARG A 10 4.52 -1.13 9.99
N TYR A 11 5.56 -0.34 10.24
CA TYR A 11 6.94 -0.79 10.15
C TYR A 11 7.29 -1.72 11.31
N ALA A 12 8.16 -2.71 11.06
CA ALA A 12 8.52 -3.77 12.02
C ALA A 12 8.93 -3.24 13.42
N LYS A 13 9.72 -2.17 13.47
CA LYS A 13 10.20 -1.56 14.73
C LYS A 13 9.24 -0.53 15.32
N SER A 14 8.11 -0.26 14.66
CA SER A 14 7.12 0.73 15.12
C SER A 14 6.07 0.09 16.02
N LYS A 15 5.75 0.79 17.12
CA LYS A 15 4.60 0.46 17.98
C LYS A 15 3.29 1.07 17.45
N ALA A 16 3.37 2.06 16.57
CA ALA A 16 2.22 2.75 16.01
C ALA A 16 2.05 2.41 14.52
N ALA A 17 0.80 2.27 14.11
CA ALA A 17 0.44 2.21 12.70
C ALA A 17 0.25 3.63 12.15
N ILE A 18 0.64 3.86 10.91
CA ILE A 18 0.50 5.13 10.21
C ILE A 18 -0.73 5.03 9.31
N PRO A 19 -1.68 5.98 9.42
CA PRO A 19 -2.87 5.97 8.58
C PRO A 19 -2.54 6.25 7.11
N LEU A 20 -3.19 5.50 6.22
CA LEU A 20 -3.17 5.68 4.79
C LEU A 20 -4.54 6.20 4.32
N LEU A 21 -4.56 7.33 3.62
CA LEU A 21 -5.76 7.85 2.98
C LEU A 21 -5.77 7.43 1.51
N PHE A 22 -6.90 6.90 1.04
CA PHE A 22 -7.07 6.60 -0.37
C PHE A 22 -6.91 7.87 -1.20
N LYS A 23 -6.03 7.82 -2.21
CA LYS A 23 -5.82 8.91 -3.15
C LYS A 23 -6.55 8.62 -4.46
N HIS A 24 -6.22 7.49 -5.09
CA HIS A 24 -6.67 7.16 -6.44
C HIS A 24 -6.56 5.67 -6.73
N VAL A 25 -7.30 5.19 -7.73
CA VAL A 25 -7.11 3.88 -8.34
C VAL A 25 -7.26 3.97 -9.85
N ASP A 26 -6.27 3.45 -10.57
CA ASP A 26 -6.35 3.17 -11.99
C ASP A 26 -6.66 1.69 -12.20
N GLN A 27 -7.46 1.40 -13.22
CA GLN A 27 -7.88 0.04 -13.59
C GLN A 27 -7.59 -0.19 -15.07
N GLU A 28 -6.96 -1.31 -15.37
CA GLU A 28 -6.59 -1.69 -16.74
C GLU A 28 -7.02 -3.14 -17.04
N GLU A 29 -7.62 -3.34 -18.21
CA GLU A 29 -7.89 -4.68 -18.75
C GLU A 29 -6.77 -5.07 -19.70
N LEU A 30 -5.89 -5.97 -19.24
CA LEU A 30 -4.75 -6.40 -20.05
C LEU A 30 -5.13 -7.45 -21.11
N ALA A 31 -6.19 -8.22 -20.88
CA ALA A 31 -6.76 -9.17 -21.84
C ALA A 31 -8.20 -9.55 -21.43
N GLU A 32 -9.04 -9.83 -22.42
CA GLU A 32 -10.42 -10.25 -22.21
C GLU A 32 -10.49 -11.49 -21.30
N GLY A 33 -11.33 -11.43 -20.27
CA GLY A 33 -11.56 -12.52 -19.32
C GLY A 33 -10.48 -12.68 -18.24
N ARG A 34 -9.42 -11.84 -18.23
CA ARG A 34 -8.48 -11.79 -17.09
C ARG A 34 -8.99 -10.84 -16.00
N PRO A 35 -8.63 -11.07 -14.73
CA PRO A 35 -8.83 -10.07 -13.70
C PRO A 35 -8.18 -8.74 -14.09
N TYR A 36 -8.87 -7.63 -13.82
CA TYR A 36 -8.30 -6.31 -14.01
C TYR A 36 -7.00 -6.14 -13.21
N GLN A 37 -6.06 -5.41 -13.80
CA GLN A 37 -4.94 -4.87 -13.06
C GLN A 37 -5.37 -3.56 -12.40
N PHE A 38 -5.02 -3.40 -11.14
CA PHE A 38 -5.28 -2.19 -10.37
C PHE A 38 -3.96 -1.57 -9.95
N THR A 39 -3.80 -0.28 -10.20
CA THR A 39 -2.77 0.55 -9.59
C THR A 39 -3.44 1.45 -8.58
N THR A 40 -3.27 1.16 -7.29
CA THR A 40 -3.88 1.94 -6.20
C THR A 40 -2.84 2.81 -5.54
N THR A 41 -3.21 4.07 -5.27
CA THR A 41 -2.34 5.04 -4.61
C THR A 41 -2.95 5.51 -3.29
N TRP A 42 -2.11 5.66 -2.26
CA TRP A 42 -2.50 6.20 -0.96
C TRP A 42 -1.54 7.28 -0.49
N TRP A 43 -2.06 8.24 0.28
CA TRP A 43 -1.25 9.17 1.06
C TRP A 43 -0.92 8.59 2.43
N GLU A 44 0.35 8.58 2.78
CA GLU A 44 0.83 8.34 4.14
C GLU A 44 0.68 9.62 4.96
N MET A 45 -0.08 9.56 6.05
CA MET A 45 -0.35 10.72 6.89
C MET A 45 0.41 10.65 8.22
N VAL A 46 1.30 11.62 8.46
CA VAL A 46 2.06 11.77 9.71
C VAL A 46 1.78 13.15 10.28
N ASP A 47 1.36 13.22 11.54
CA ASP A 47 1.02 14.47 12.25
C ASP A 47 0.08 15.39 11.45
N GLY A 48 -0.91 14.79 10.78
CA GLY A 48 -1.92 15.49 9.98
C GLY A 48 -1.43 16.00 8.62
N LYS A 49 -0.21 15.64 8.19
CA LYS A 49 0.40 16.06 6.93
C LYS A 49 0.72 14.86 6.04
N ILE A 50 0.72 15.08 4.73
CA ILE A 50 1.18 14.08 3.76
C ILE A 50 2.70 13.92 3.93
N ASN A 51 3.14 12.73 4.32
CA ASN A 51 4.55 12.39 4.48
C ASN A 51 5.13 11.71 3.23
N GLY A 52 4.27 11.03 2.46
CA GLY A 52 4.64 10.34 1.24
C GLY A 52 3.44 9.66 0.61
N GLU A 53 3.70 8.94 -0.47
CA GLU A 53 2.69 8.19 -1.21
C GLU A 53 3.12 6.74 -1.36
N TYR A 54 2.15 5.83 -1.23
CA TYR A 54 2.32 4.44 -1.63
C TYR A 54 1.61 4.22 -2.96
N GLU A 55 2.25 3.50 -3.86
CA GLU A 55 1.66 2.98 -5.09
C GLU A 55 1.78 1.46 -5.09
N MET A 56 0.67 0.76 -5.30
CA MET A 56 0.61 -0.69 -5.38
C MET A 56 -0.02 -1.12 -6.69
N MET A 57 0.67 -1.99 -7.43
CA MET A 57 0.12 -2.69 -8.58
C MET A 57 -0.32 -4.09 -8.18
N SER A 58 -1.55 -4.47 -8.48
CA SER A 58 -2.09 -5.79 -8.17
C SER A 58 -3.00 -6.33 -9.28
N GLN A 59 -3.06 -7.64 -9.42
CA GLN A 59 -4.00 -8.32 -10.32
C GLN A 59 -4.46 -9.64 -9.68
N GLY A 60 -5.77 -9.80 -9.51
CA GLY A 60 -6.33 -10.94 -8.80
C GLY A 60 -5.78 -11.01 -7.36
N ALA A 61 -5.16 -12.13 -6.98
CA ALA A 61 -4.55 -12.33 -5.66
C ALA A 61 -3.07 -11.93 -5.58
N ILE A 62 -2.50 -11.38 -6.66
CA ILE A 62 -1.06 -11.09 -6.76
C ILE A 62 -0.82 -9.58 -6.64
N VAL A 63 0.17 -9.21 -5.82
CA VAL A 63 0.75 -7.87 -5.78
C VAL A 63 2.05 -7.89 -6.58
N TYR A 64 2.11 -7.14 -7.68
CA TYR A 64 3.28 -7.08 -8.57
C TYR A 64 4.34 -6.11 -8.07
N SER A 65 3.91 -4.98 -7.55
CA SER A 65 4.80 -3.96 -7.00
C SER A 65 4.13 -3.22 -5.86
N MET A 66 4.95 -2.73 -4.94
CA MET A 66 4.56 -1.79 -3.91
C MET A 66 5.74 -0.85 -3.68
N THR A 67 5.54 0.44 -3.89
CA THR A 67 6.60 1.45 -3.79
C THR A 67 6.12 2.62 -2.94
N TYR A 68 6.96 3.05 -2.00
CA TYR A 68 6.77 4.29 -1.27
C TYR A 68 7.64 5.41 -1.88
N THR A 69 7.08 6.60 -2.03
CA THR A 69 7.81 7.82 -2.38
C THR A 69 7.66 8.85 -1.28
N ASN A 70 8.76 9.25 -0.65
CA ASN A 70 8.73 10.27 0.39
C ASN A 70 8.43 11.65 -0.20
N ALA A 71 7.42 12.36 0.31
CA ALA A 71 6.95 13.62 -0.26
C ALA A 71 7.98 14.75 -0.14
N ARG A 72 8.85 14.72 0.88
CA ARG A 72 9.86 15.76 1.11
C ARG A 72 11.12 15.56 0.29
N THR A 73 11.59 14.31 0.19
CA THR A 73 12.90 13.99 -0.40
C THR A 73 12.80 13.41 -1.81
N GLY A 74 11.61 12.96 -2.23
CA GLY A 74 11.42 12.22 -3.48
C GLY A 74 12.05 10.82 -3.46
N LYS A 75 12.65 10.40 -2.34
CA LYS A 75 13.28 9.08 -2.22
C LYS A 75 12.23 8.00 -2.40
N LYS A 76 12.49 7.07 -3.32
CA LYS A 76 11.69 5.87 -3.53
C LYS A 76 12.20 4.70 -2.68
N THR A 77 11.29 3.87 -2.22
CA THR A 77 11.58 2.63 -1.50
C THR A 77 10.63 1.56 -2.01
N ASP A 78 11.17 0.58 -2.71
CA ASP A 78 10.43 -0.56 -3.23
C ASP A 78 10.32 -1.64 -2.16
N PHE A 79 9.13 -2.21 -2.01
CA PHE A 79 8.85 -3.33 -1.12
C PHE A 79 8.70 -4.60 -1.94
N ALA A 80 9.47 -5.62 -1.56
CA ALA A 80 9.28 -6.96 -2.07
C ALA A 80 8.32 -7.74 -1.18
N TRP A 81 7.56 -8.65 -1.77
CA TRP A 81 6.75 -9.58 -1.00
C TRP A 81 7.65 -10.59 -0.28
N ALA A 82 7.60 -10.61 1.04
CA ALA A 82 8.29 -11.59 1.87
C ALA A 82 7.42 -12.85 2.02
N GLN A 83 7.63 -13.82 1.14
CA GLN A 83 6.82 -15.06 1.06
C GLN A 83 6.99 -15.98 2.27
N ASP A 84 8.10 -15.84 2.99
CA ASP A 84 8.47 -16.61 4.17
C ASP A 84 7.98 -15.98 5.48
N VAL A 85 7.36 -14.80 5.42
CA VAL A 85 6.82 -14.09 6.59
C VAL A 85 5.33 -14.38 6.74
N ASP A 86 4.97 -15.10 7.79
CA ASP A 86 3.58 -15.25 8.20
C ASP A 86 3.07 -13.94 8.81
N ALA A 87 1.93 -13.46 8.32
CA ALA A 87 1.25 -12.27 8.80
C ALA A 87 -0.17 -12.63 9.23
N SER A 88 -0.46 -12.42 10.51
CA SER A 88 -1.82 -12.60 11.04
C SER A 88 -2.32 -11.32 11.71
N GLU A 89 -3.63 -11.10 11.73
CA GLU A 89 -4.22 -9.96 12.44
C GLU A 89 -3.90 -9.99 13.95
N LYS A 90 -3.75 -11.18 14.54
CA LYS A 90 -3.49 -11.36 15.97
C LYS A 90 -2.03 -11.09 16.36
N THR A 91 -1.09 -11.54 15.55
CA THR A 91 0.34 -11.45 15.88
C THR A 91 1.12 -10.44 15.05
N GLY A 92 0.46 -9.82 14.07
CA GLY A 92 1.13 -9.05 13.02
C GLY A 92 2.01 -9.96 12.15
N CYS A 93 2.89 -9.33 11.39
CA CYS A 93 3.95 -10.01 10.66
C CYS A 93 5.03 -10.51 11.63
N ARG A 94 5.41 -11.79 11.51
CA ARG A 94 6.53 -12.40 12.21
C ARG A 94 7.76 -12.38 11.31
N TRP A 95 8.44 -11.23 11.30
CA TRP A 95 9.71 -11.03 10.58
C TRP A 95 10.87 -11.73 11.28
#